data_AF-A0A964JM92-F1
#
_entry.id   AF-A0A964JM92-F1
#
_cell.length_a   1.000
_cell.length_b   1.000
_cell.length_c   1.000
_cell.angle_alpha   90.00
_cell.angle_beta   90.00
_cell.angle_gamma   90.00
#
_symmetry.space_group_name_H-M   'P 1'
#
loop_
_entity.id
_entity.type
_entity.pdbx_description
1 polymer ?
#
loop_
_entity_poly.entity_id
_entity_poly.type
_entity_poly.pdbx_seq_one_letter_code
_entity_poly.pdbx_strand_id
1 'polypeptide(L)'
;MRDLILLVCAASLLACDPEPVASGSLSLDFYSATHETAGFIPVLDAPESVANSLEVVATRPGIEGFVPITETFSVAAGGGTIRNIPHGEGWQIFVRGFLDVAGAPSNTVRVFGATPLFDLQSGDDVRLGVQLGLADCVMLNTHSGAFHRDGGNEELFVRRVGTASVVMPDGRVLITGGADVSAEGRDNKLYDVVEIYDPTVGQFFVAPFRLQRARAYHTATLLPNGQVVVFGGLGVGSDNALQVSAEVEVIELSTPSNAVSLAAAVAPEGFERYAHTATLIDLGSDRVSVAFVGGISGGGKPLASVMRFFPGDGGDARTGRFVQQGDMRLARAFHSATRLPRGDAPLAVAGGIGPDDEVHALIEVLTLNASQAGCPNGESASPDGSFGCFVQPAGAVLGEARFGHRAVALHSGKQVLFVGGFTAADRSRMATKLELMGTPPGQSPENGFYMQGSDDAQNDLPVGAIATGRGDLEATLLADGSVLISGGRQGALPVRATSRLEPCRSTDGGSACVTQFVEAAIAPECGLSQERYGHEAIRLQSGAVLFTGGVGLGGPNVLVTMKRSEVYFPRPNAIGDLLR
;
A
#
# COMPACT_ATOMS: atom_id res chain seq x y z
N MET A 1 -17.06 0.26 -24.79
CA MET A 1 -15.70 0.47 -25.34
C MET A 1 -14.77 -0.34 -24.46
N ARG A 2 -13.97 -1.22 -25.06
CA ARG A 2 -13.21 -2.28 -24.38
C ARG A 2 -11.74 -1.88 -24.41
N ASP A 3 -11.11 -1.76 -23.24
CA ASP A 3 -9.72 -1.31 -23.11
C ASP A 3 -8.74 -2.49 -23.02
N LEU A 4 -7.61 -2.31 -23.72
CA LEU A 4 -6.56 -3.27 -24.06
C LEU A 4 -5.57 -3.53 -22.89
N ILE A 5 -5.10 -4.76 -22.77
CA ILE A 5 -4.25 -5.38 -21.73
C ILE A 5 -3.14 -6.17 -22.43
N LEU A 6 -1.98 -6.39 -21.81
CA LEU A 6 -0.79 -6.87 -22.51
C LEU A 6 -0.17 -8.06 -21.74
N LEU A 7 -0.03 -9.23 -22.38
CA LEU A 7 0.74 -10.41 -21.97
C LEU A 7 2.00 -10.47 -22.84
N VAL A 8 3.19 -10.45 -22.26
CA VAL A 8 4.44 -10.65 -23.02
C VAL A 8 4.84 -12.12 -22.90
N CYS A 9 4.91 -12.82 -24.04
CA CYS A 9 5.39 -14.20 -24.10
C CYS A 9 6.68 -14.24 -24.94
N ALA A 10 7.75 -14.77 -24.36
CA ALA A 10 8.95 -15.11 -25.13
C ALA A 10 8.66 -16.40 -25.92
N ALA A 11 8.42 -16.29 -27.22
CA ALA A 11 8.38 -17.45 -28.10
C ALA A 11 9.82 -17.84 -28.43
N SER A 12 10.35 -18.87 -27.76
CA SER A 12 11.61 -19.46 -28.19
C SER A 12 11.44 -20.19 -29.51
N LEU A 13 12.21 -19.75 -30.51
CA LEU A 13 12.68 -20.48 -31.69
C LEU A 13 11.62 -21.03 -32.66
N LEU A 14 11.56 -20.44 -33.86
CA LEU A 14 11.73 -21.18 -35.13
C LEU A 14 11.86 -20.24 -36.34
N ALA A 15 13.06 -20.28 -36.92
CA ALA A 15 13.47 -20.02 -38.30
C ALA A 15 13.17 -18.64 -38.96
N CYS A 16 14.23 -17.88 -39.19
CA CYS A 16 14.46 -17.15 -40.46
C CYS A 16 15.98 -17.07 -40.71
N ASP A 17 16.43 -17.58 -41.86
CA ASP A 17 17.83 -17.51 -42.32
C ASP A 17 18.26 -16.07 -42.70
N PRO A 18 19.58 -15.77 -42.76
CA PRO A 18 20.15 -14.51 -42.30
C PRO A 18 20.69 -13.59 -43.42
N GLU A 19 20.84 -12.30 -43.10
CA GLU A 19 22.02 -11.54 -43.53
C GLU A 19 22.81 -11.10 -42.28
N PRO A 20 24.15 -11.12 -42.31
CA PRO A 20 24.96 -10.86 -41.13
C PRO A 20 25.05 -9.35 -40.86
N VAL A 21 24.43 -8.89 -39.77
CA VAL A 21 24.72 -7.58 -39.17
C VAL A 21 25.53 -7.83 -37.90
N ALA A 22 26.71 -7.22 -37.80
CA ALA A 22 27.67 -7.42 -36.72
C ALA A 22 27.30 -6.74 -35.39
N SER A 23 26.00 -6.73 -35.05
CA SER A 23 25.47 -6.19 -33.79
C SER A 23 24.13 -6.88 -33.52
N GLY A 24 23.94 -7.44 -32.32
CA GLY A 24 22.67 -8.08 -31.96
C GLY A 24 21.47 -7.12 -32.08
N SER A 25 20.32 -7.64 -32.48
CA SER A 25 19.06 -6.91 -32.60
C SER A 25 17.97 -7.55 -31.74
N LEU A 26 17.07 -6.71 -31.24
CA LEU A 26 15.85 -7.15 -30.59
C LEU A 26 14.68 -6.67 -31.43
N SER A 27 13.90 -7.59 -31.96
CA SER A 27 12.70 -7.29 -32.74
C SER A 27 11.45 -7.58 -31.90
N LEU A 28 10.56 -6.60 -31.77
CA LEU A 28 9.27 -6.75 -31.12
C LEU A 28 8.17 -6.83 -32.17
N ASP A 29 7.29 -7.82 -32.02
CA ASP A 29 6.07 -7.96 -32.82
C ASP A 29 4.83 -7.85 -31.90
N PHE A 30 3.87 -7.00 -32.25
CA PHE A 30 2.62 -6.79 -31.51
C PHE A 30 1.46 -7.63 -32.11
N TYR A 31 0.71 -8.36 -31.27
CA TYR A 31 -0.39 -9.23 -31.71
C TYR A 31 -1.68 -9.02 -30.90
N SER A 32 -2.84 -9.20 -31.54
CA SER A 32 -4.18 -9.18 -30.90
C SER A 32 -4.67 -10.61 -30.64
N ALA A 33 -5.30 -10.87 -29.49
CA ALA A 33 -5.92 -12.16 -29.21
C ALA A 33 -7.46 -12.07 -29.15
N THR A 34 -8.14 -12.77 -30.06
CA THR A 34 -9.54 -13.18 -29.90
C THR A 34 -9.59 -14.61 -29.35
N HIS A 35 -10.55 -14.87 -28.45
CA HIS A 35 -10.58 -16.07 -27.58
C HIS A 35 -10.78 -17.43 -28.27
N GLU A 36 -10.74 -17.54 -29.59
CA GLU A 36 -10.98 -18.79 -30.30
C GLU A 36 -10.04 -18.95 -31.51
N THR A 37 -9.32 -20.08 -31.51
CA THR A 37 -8.48 -20.65 -32.59
C THR A 37 -7.07 -20.08 -32.81
N ALA A 38 -6.13 -21.01 -32.96
CA ALA A 38 -4.73 -20.78 -33.29
C ALA A 38 -4.59 -20.10 -34.66
N GLY A 39 -4.39 -18.79 -34.67
CA GLY A 39 -4.09 -18.00 -35.85
C GLY A 39 -3.59 -16.61 -35.45
N PHE A 40 -2.39 -16.26 -35.89
CA PHE A 40 -1.79 -14.94 -35.66
C PHE A 40 -2.51 -13.91 -36.53
N ILE A 41 -3.13 -12.89 -35.93
CA ILE A 41 -3.74 -11.76 -36.64
C ILE A 41 -2.96 -10.47 -36.30
N PRO A 42 -2.41 -9.75 -37.30
CA PRO A 42 -1.75 -8.46 -37.07
C PRO A 42 -2.77 -7.41 -36.60
N VAL A 43 -2.34 -6.50 -35.71
CA VAL A 43 -3.15 -5.42 -35.13
C VAL A 43 -3.45 -4.36 -36.20
N LEU A 44 -4.39 -4.62 -37.11
CA LEU A 44 -4.82 -3.68 -38.16
C LEU A 44 -6.26 -3.16 -37.97
N ASP A 45 -6.98 -3.61 -36.93
CA ASP A 45 -8.33 -3.12 -36.58
C ASP A 45 -8.43 -2.76 -35.08
N ALA A 46 -7.41 -2.08 -34.53
CA ALA A 46 -7.47 -1.56 -33.16
C ALA A 46 -8.42 -0.34 -33.10
N PRO A 47 -9.44 -0.31 -32.21
CA PRO A 47 -10.27 0.88 -32.01
C PRO A 47 -9.43 2.06 -31.50
N GLU A 48 -9.91 3.30 -31.70
CA GLU A 48 -9.26 4.59 -31.36
C GLU A 48 -8.81 4.74 -29.88
N SER A 49 -9.00 3.74 -29.03
CA SER A 49 -8.70 3.71 -27.59
C SER A 49 -7.51 2.80 -27.19
N VAL A 50 -6.65 2.43 -28.13
CA VAL A 50 -5.41 1.66 -27.87
C VAL A 50 -4.23 2.62 -27.62
N ALA A 51 -3.27 2.22 -26.77
CA ALA A 51 -2.02 2.97 -26.58
C ALA A 51 -1.42 3.35 -27.95
N ASN A 52 -1.16 4.65 -28.19
CA ASN A 52 -0.63 5.12 -29.47
C ASN A 52 0.85 4.72 -29.64
N SER A 53 1.53 4.55 -28.51
CA SER A 53 2.91 4.09 -28.45
C SER A 53 3.19 3.24 -27.21
N LEU A 54 4.15 2.33 -27.36
CA LEU A 54 4.74 1.51 -26.30
C LEU A 54 6.21 1.88 -26.20
N GLU A 55 6.65 2.28 -25.02
CA GLU A 55 8.04 2.42 -24.69
C GLU A 55 8.59 1.10 -24.15
N VAL A 56 9.70 0.68 -24.72
CA VAL A 56 10.39 -0.55 -24.42
C VAL A 56 11.71 -0.17 -23.76
N VAL A 57 11.87 -0.63 -22.53
CA VAL A 57 13.06 -0.37 -21.72
C VAL A 57 13.83 -1.68 -21.61
N ALA A 58 14.97 -1.78 -22.29
CA ALA A 58 15.92 -2.87 -22.13
C ALA A 58 16.93 -2.51 -21.04
N THR A 59 17.02 -3.36 -20.01
CA THR A 59 17.87 -3.14 -18.85
C THR A 59 18.69 -4.37 -18.50
N ARG A 60 19.77 -4.18 -17.74
CA ARG A 60 20.58 -5.25 -17.13
C ARG A 60 20.59 -5.06 -15.62
N PRO A 61 19.62 -5.67 -14.91
CA PRO A 61 19.53 -5.58 -13.47
C PRO A 61 20.82 -5.99 -12.77
N GLY A 62 21.24 -5.24 -11.74
CA GLY A 62 22.40 -5.57 -10.91
C GLY A 62 23.76 -5.07 -11.41
N ILE A 63 23.82 -4.35 -12.53
CA ILE A 63 25.06 -3.70 -12.99
C ILE A 63 25.09 -2.24 -12.49
N GLU A 64 26.02 -1.94 -11.59
CA GLU A 64 26.20 -0.60 -11.03
C GLU A 64 26.57 0.41 -12.12
N GLY A 65 25.82 1.51 -12.22
CA GLY A 65 26.01 2.56 -13.23
C GLY A 65 25.46 2.24 -14.63
N PHE A 66 24.69 1.15 -14.80
CA PHE A 66 24.04 0.85 -16.08
C PHE A 66 22.92 1.83 -16.40
N VAL A 67 22.90 2.34 -17.64
CA VAL A 67 21.84 3.21 -18.15
C VAL A 67 20.90 2.39 -19.04
N PRO A 68 19.60 2.30 -18.71
CA PRO A 68 18.64 1.56 -19.53
C PRO A 68 18.55 2.08 -20.97
N ILE A 69 18.48 1.15 -21.93
CA ILE A 69 18.21 1.49 -23.33
C ILE A 69 16.70 1.61 -23.48
N THR A 70 16.23 2.75 -23.96
CA THR A 70 14.81 3.06 -24.01
C THR A 70 14.41 3.49 -25.41
N GLU A 71 13.44 2.80 -25.98
CA GLU A 71 12.93 3.05 -27.34
C GLU A 71 11.40 3.11 -27.32
N THR A 72 10.81 3.91 -28.20
CA THR A 72 9.34 4.04 -28.28
C THR A 72 8.84 3.56 -29.63
N PHE A 73 7.90 2.62 -29.62
CA PHE A 73 7.30 2.02 -30.79
C PHE A 73 5.84 2.42 -30.92
N SER A 74 5.39 2.73 -32.13
CA SER A 74 3.96 2.92 -32.37
C SER A 74 3.26 1.56 -32.43
N VAL A 75 2.13 1.42 -31.73
CA VAL A 75 1.32 0.19 -31.78
C VAL A 75 0.72 -0.01 -33.17
N ALA A 76 0.36 1.09 -33.86
CA ALA A 76 -0.14 1.05 -35.23
C ALA A 76 0.90 0.54 -36.25
N ALA A 77 2.19 0.60 -35.91
CA ALA A 77 3.26 0.07 -36.75
C ALA A 77 3.44 -1.46 -36.59
N GLY A 78 2.72 -2.11 -35.67
CA GLY A 78 2.75 -3.56 -35.47
C GLY A 78 4.03 -4.10 -34.83
N GLY A 79 5.01 -3.26 -34.50
CA GLY A 79 6.27 -3.69 -33.90
C GLY A 79 7.42 -2.71 -34.14
N GLY A 80 8.64 -3.14 -33.80
CA GLY A 80 9.87 -2.45 -34.19
C GLY A 80 11.13 -3.10 -33.61
N THR A 81 12.30 -2.63 -34.03
CA THR A 81 13.59 -3.23 -33.69
C THR A 81 14.48 -2.28 -32.89
N ILE A 82 14.92 -2.69 -31.70
CA ILE A 82 16.01 -2.03 -30.98
C ILE A 82 17.33 -2.60 -31.51
N ARG A 83 18.18 -1.74 -32.05
CA ARG A 83 19.47 -2.12 -32.63
C ARG A 83 20.61 -1.84 -31.66
N ASN A 84 21.73 -2.54 -31.86
CA ASN A 84 22.98 -2.32 -31.12
C ASN A 84 22.87 -2.61 -29.61
N ILE A 85 22.07 -3.60 -29.22
CA ILE A 85 22.04 -4.03 -27.82
C ILE A 85 23.37 -4.73 -27.50
N PRO A 86 24.12 -4.29 -26.48
CA PRO A 86 25.37 -4.94 -26.10
C PRO A 86 25.15 -6.41 -25.72
N HIS A 87 26.08 -7.28 -26.10
CA HIS A 87 26.08 -8.67 -25.65
C HIS A 87 26.32 -8.72 -24.12
N GLY A 88 25.80 -9.75 -23.47
CA GLY A 88 25.98 -9.97 -22.04
C GLY A 88 24.85 -10.77 -21.42
N GLU A 89 25.11 -11.25 -20.21
CA GLU A 89 24.15 -12.00 -19.42
C GLU A 89 23.19 -11.07 -18.66
N GLY A 90 21.99 -11.58 -18.38
CA GLY A 90 21.01 -10.94 -17.50
C GLY A 90 20.28 -9.72 -18.09
N TRP A 91 19.90 -9.75 -19.36
CA TRP A 91 19.02 -8.74 -19.96
C TRP A 91 17.57 -8.96 -19.58
N GLN A 92 16.85 -7.88 -19.27
CA GLN A 92 15.40 -7.87 -19.09
C GLN A 92 14.78 -6.74 -19.89
N ILE A 93 13.60 -6.99 -20.47
CA ILE A 93 12.88 -6.00 -21.27
C ILE A 93 11.54 -5.71 -20.61
N PHE A 94 11.29 -4.43 -20.36
CA PHE A 94 10.03 -3.89 -19.88
C PHE A 94 9.31 -3.23 -21.05
N VAL A 95 8.01 -3.52 -21.18
CA VAL A 95 7.15 -2.84 -22.14
C VAL A 95 6.14 -2.00 -21.38
N ARG A 96 6.14 -0.69 -21.61
CA ARG A 96 5.22 0.26 -21.01
C ARG A 96 4.43 1.06 -22.04
N GLY A 97 3.13 1.20 -21.83
CA GLY A 97 2.24 1.88 -22.78
C GLY A 97 1.95 3.32 -22.40
N PHE A 98 1.85 4.19 -23.41
CA PHE A 98 1.31 5.53 -23.25
C PHE A 98 -0.05 5.62 -23.93
N LEU A 99 -1.07 5.98 -23.15
CA LEU A 99 -2.36 6.36 -23.70
C LEU A 99 -2.41 7.88 -23.79
N ASP A 100 -2.43 8.39 -25.02
CA ASP A 100 -2.58 9.82 -25.29
C ASP A 100 -4.08 10.13 -25.34
N VAL A 101 -4.65 10.50 -24.20
CA VAL A 101 -6.07 10.90 -24.11
C VAL A 101 -6.13 12.41 -24.19
N ALA A 102 -6.84 12.95 -25.18
CA ALA A 102 -7.06 14.39 -25.31
C ALA A 102 -7.62 14.97 -23.99
N GLY A 103 -6.83 15.82 -23.32
CA GLY A 103 -7.19 16.47 -22.05
C GLY A 103 -6.60 15.85 -20.78
N ALA A 104 -5.90 14.72 -20.86
CA ALA A 104 -5.10 14.21 -19.73
C ALA A 104 -3.74 14.91 -19.67
N PRO A 105 -3.09 15.05 -18.49
CA PRO A 105 -1.69 15.42 -18.44
C PRO A 105 -0.88 14.40 -19.26
N SER A 106 -0.14 14.88 -20.25
CA SER A 106 0.84 14.06 -20.97
C SER A 106 1.70 13.31 -19.95
N ASN A 107 1.75 11.96 -20.03
CA ASN A 107 2.49 11.00 -19.18
C ASN A 107 1.66 10.00 -18.35
N THR A 108 0.38 9.74 -18.65
CA THR A 108 -0.29 8.54 -18.09
C THR A 108 0.28 7.26 -18.70
N VAL A 109 1.34 6.72 -18.08
CA VAL A 109 1.88 5.39 -18.35
C VAL A 109 0.87 4.37 -17.88
N ARG A 110 0.35 3.55 -18.80
CA ARG A 110 -0.45 2.38 -18.50
C ARG A 110 0.07 1.26 -19.36
N VAL A 111 0.79 0.36 -18.71
CA VAL A 111 0.99 -1.08 -18.96
C VAL A 111 2.40 -1.43 -18.48
N PHE A 112 2.58 -2.56 -17.82
CA PHE A 112 3.91 -3.15 -17.63
C PHE A 112 3.80 -4.65 -17.86
N GLY A 113 4.46 -5.13 -18.90
CA GLY A 113 4.88 -6.52 -19.04
C GLY A 113 6.39 -6.58 -19.05
N ALA A 114 6.98 -7.64 -18.51
CA ALA A 114 8.43 -7.85 -18.51
C ALA A 114 8.78 -9.22 -19.06
N THR A 115 9.94 -9.35 -19.71
CA THR A 115 10.51 -10.64 -20.13
C THR A 115 11.20 -11.34 -18.95
N PRO A 116 11.55 -12.64 -19.07
CA PRO A 116 12.55 -13.24 -18.18
C PRO A 116 13.88 -12.48 -18.31
N LEU A 117 14.80 -12.74 -17.38
CA LEU A 117 16.22 -12.52 -17.66
C LEU A 117 16.65 -13.47 -18.78
N PHE A 118 17.34 -12.95 -19.79
CA PHE A 118 17.91 -13.73 -20.87
C PHE A 118 19.31 -13.21 -21.21
N ASP A 119 20.11 -14.07 -21.82
CA ASP A 119 21.46 -13.72 -22.23
C ASP A 119 21.47 -13.36 -23.71
N LEU A 120 22.23 -12.34 -24.08
CA LEU A 120 22.43 -11.92 -25.47
C LEU A 120 23.86 -12.26 -25.88
N GLN A 121 24.01 -13.20 -26.83
CA GLN A 121 25.27 -13.50 -27.49
C GLN A 121 25.48 -12.62 -28.73
N SER A 122 26.72 -12.58 -29.20
CA SER A 122 27.08 -11.82 -30.39
C SER A 122 26.40 -12.41 -31.62
N GLY A 123 25.53 -11.61 -32.26
CA GLY A 123 24.80 -12.00 -33.47
C GLY A 123 23.40 -12.53 -33.23
N ASP A 124 22.92 -12.54 -31.98
CA ASP A 124 21.56 -12.93 -31.66
C ASP A 124 20.54 -11.91 -32.21
N ASP A 125 19.44 -12.43 -32.79
CA ASP A 125 18.21 -11.68 -33.07
C ASP A 125 17.10 -12.24 -32.19
N VAL A 126 16.75 -11.51 -31.12
CA VAL A 126 15.72 -11.94 -30.17
C VAL A 126 14.38 -11.37 -30.61
N ARG A 127 13.39 -12.24 -30.83
CA ARG A 127 12.01 -11.84 -31.15
C ARG A 127 11.11 -11.93 -29.91
N LEU A 128 10.43 -10.84 -29.59
CA LEU A 128 9.46 -10.80 -28.51
C LEU A 128 8.05 -10.62 -29.05
N GLY A 129 7.18 -11.57 -28.70
CA GLY A 129 5.75 -11.46 -28.93
C GLY A 129 5.10 -10.69 -27.78
N VAL A 130 4.51 -9.55 -28.11
CA VAL A 130 3.73 -8.76 -27.17
C VAL A 130 2.25 -8.98 -27.51
N GLN A 131 1.59 -9.80 -26.71
CA GLN A 131 0.17 -10.12 -26.87
C GLN A 131 -0.68 -9.06 -26.17
N LEU A 132 -1.65 -8.50 -26.89
CA LEU A 132 -2.60 -7.53 -26.37
C LEU A 132 -3.98 -8.23 -26.17
N GLY A 133 -4.37 -8.52 -24.94
CA GLY A 133 -5.67 -9.05 -24.52
C GLY A 133 -6.62 -7.98 -23.95
N LEU A 134 -7.81 -8.37 -23.48
CA LEU A 134 -8.71 -7.52 -22.69
C LEU A 134 -8.86 -8.22 -21.33
N ALA A 135 -8.62 -7.54 -20.22
CA ALA A 135 -8.96 -8.09 -18.91
C ALA A 135 -9.49 -7.00 -17.98
N ASP A 136 -10.14 -7.48 -16.93
CA ASP A 136 -10.91 -6.68 -16.00
C ASP A 136 -10.03 -6.00 -14.93
N CYS A 137 -8.73 -6.30 -14.93
CA CYS A 137 -7.65 -5.88 -14.05
C CYS A 137 -6.44 -6.74 -14.42
N VAL A 138 -5.25 -6.39 -13.93
CA VAL A 138 -4.08 -7.27 -14.05
C VAL A 138 -3.49 -7.45 -12.66
N MET A 139 -3.32 -8.70 -12.26
CA MET A 139 -2.37 -9.05 -11.20
C MET A 139 -1.10 -9.52 -11.86
N LEU A 140 -0.04 -8.73 -11.72
CA LEU A 140 1.30 -9.20 -12.02
C LEU A 140 1.78 -9.96 -10.80
N ASN A 141 1.76 -11.29 -10.93
CA ASN A 141 2.52 -12.12 -10.03
C ASN A 141 3.98 -12.04 -10.45
N THR A 142 4.79 -11.40 -9.61
CA THR A 142 6.24 -11.36 -9.75
C THR A 142 6.88 -12.77 -9.70
N HIS A 143 6.09 -13.79 -9.33
CA HIS A 143 6.51 -15.19 -9.23
C HIS A 143 5.93 -16.09 -10.33
N SER A 144 5.35 -15.59 -11.43
CA SER A 144 4.76 -16.51 -12.43
C SER A 144 5.81 -17.53 -12.94
N GLY A 145 5.49 -18.83 -12.84
CA GLY A 145 6.44 -19.94 -12.91
C GLY A 145 7.06 -20.23 -14.29
N ALA A 146 7.02 -19.29 -15.23
CA ALA A 146 7.75 -19.38 -16.50
C ALA A 146 9.18 -18.77 -16.40
N PHE A 147 9.53 -18.18 -15.26
CA PHE A 147 10.62 -17.20 -15.13
C PHE A 147 11.74 -17.57 -14.13
N HIS A 148 11.77 -18.80 -13.60
CA HIS A 148 12.77 -19.18 -12.58
C HIS A 148 13.95 -19.96 -13.16
N ARG A 149 15.09 -19.28 -13.32
CA ARG A 149 16.41 -19.85 -13.04
C ARG A 149 17.06 -18.94 -12.00
N ASP A 150 17.04 -19.39 -10.74
CA ASP A 150 17.78 -18.90 -9.56
C ASP A 150 18.19 -17.41 -9.53
N GLY A 151 17.43 -16.56 -8.81
CA GLY A 151 17.94 -15.25 -8.33
C GLY A 151 17.20 -13.97 -8.74
N GLY A 152 15.95 -14.05 -9.20
CA GLY A 152 15.19 -12.85 -9.58
C GLY A 152 14.86 -11.93 -8.40
N ASN A 153 15.12 -10.62 -8.57
CA ASN A 153 14.80 -9.55 -7.63
C ASN A 153 13.32 -9.14 -7.67
N GLU A 154 12.40 -10.05 -7.97
CA GLU A 154 11.00 -9.70 -8.26
C GLU A 154 10.10 -9.86 -7.01
N GLU A 155 10.58 -10.54 -5.98
CA GLU A 155 9.96 -10.68 -4.66
C GLU A 155 10.83 -10.05 -3.57
N LEU A 156 10.31 -9.98 -2.34
CA LEU A 156 11.14 -9.59 -1.20
C LEU A 156 12.32 -10.57 -1.02
N PHE A 157 13.50 -10.07 -0.64
CA PHE A 157 14.66 -10.92 -0.35
C PHE A 157 14.46 -11.75 0.92
N VAL A 158 13.68 -11.27 1.89
CA VAL A 158 13.35 -11.99 3.12
C VAL A 158 11.84 -12.15 3.32
N ARG A 159 11.44 -13.30 3.88
CA ARG A 159 10.03 -13.54 4.24
C ARG A 159 9.70 -12.76 5.50
N ARG A 160 8.60 -12.02 5.50
CA ARG A 160 8.31 -11.07 6.59
C ARG A 160 6.83 -10.72 6.75
N VAL A 161 6.45 -10.39 7.98
CA VAL A 161 5.18 -9.76 8.37
C VAL A 161 5.47 -8.60 9.34
N GLY A 162 4.54 -7.65 9.47
CA GLY A 162 4.70 -6.53 10.40
C GLY A 162 5.79 -5.55 9.94
N THR A 163 5.88 -5.34 8.64
CA THR A 163 6.73 -4.32 8.03
C THR A 163 6.13 -2.93 8.17
N ALA A 164 6.92 -1.92 7.82
CA ALA A 164 6.37 -0.62 7.45
C ALA A 164 6.95 -0.20 6.09
N SER A 165 6.07 0.17 5.16
CA SER A 165 6.42 0.66 3.84
C SER A 165 5.94 2.09 3.59
N VAL A 166 6.68 2.78 2.72
CA VAL A 166 6.45 4.17 2.36
C VAL A 166 6.73 4.35 0.87
N VAL A 167 5.81 4.99 0.14
CA VAL A 167 6.09 5.48 -1.21
C VAL A 167 6.91 6.76 -1.11
N MET A 168 8.13 6.73 -1.63
CA MET A 168 9.05 7.85 -1.64
C MET A 168 8.66 8.88 -2.72
N PRO A 169 9.15 10.14 -2.62
CA PRO A 169 8.86 11.17 -3.62
C PRO A 169 9.25 10.80 -5.06
N ASP A 170 10.31 9.99 -5.23
CA ASP A 170 10.79 9.48 -6.52
C ASP A 170 9.98 8.27 -7.06
N GLY A 171 8.94 7.85 -6.35
CA GLY A 171 8.05 6.75 -6.75
C GLY A 171 8.48 5.37 -6.28
N ARG A 172 9.71 5.21 -5.78
CA ARG A 172 10.15 3.94 -5.18
C ARG A 172 9.43 3.68 -3.86
N VAL A 173 9.35 2.41 -3.45
CA VAL A 173 8.76 2.03 -2.16
C VAL A 173 9.86 1.54 -1.23
N LEU A 174 10.03 2.21 -0.10
CA LEU A 174 10.90 1.78 0.97
C LEU A 174 10.15 0.79 1.86
N ILE A 175 10.74 -0.37 2.19
CA ILE A 175 10.14 -1.41 3.04
C ILE A 175 11.13 -1.77 4.14
N THR A 176 10.72 -1.58 5.39
CA THR A 176 11.63 -1.66 6.54
C THR A 176 11.25 -2.78 7.50
N GLY A 177 12.27 -3.50 7.99
CA GLY A 177 12.16 -4.47 9.08
C GLY A 177 11.15 -5.59 8.82
N GLY A 178 10.41 -5.97 9.87
CA GLY A 178 9.48 -7.08 9.88
C GLY A 178 10.04 -8.32 10.58
N ALA A 179 9.19 -9.31 10.76
CA ALA A 179 9.52 -10.57 11.41
C ALA A 179 9.27 -11.74 10.47
N ASP A 180 10.18 -12.70 10.46
CA ASP A 180 9.91 -14.05 10.00
C ASP A 180 9.36 -14.86 11.17
N VAL A 181 8.07 -15.15 11.13
CA VAL A 181 7.41 -16.03 12.10
C VAL A 181 7.13 -17.37 11.44
N SER A 182 7.55 -18.45 12.10
CA SER A 182 7.21 -19.83 11.72
C SER A 182 6.14 -20.38 12.67
N ALA A 183 5.27 -21.26 12.16
CA ALA A 183 4.24 -21.91 12.97
C ALA A 183 4.78 -22.65 14.20
N GLU A 184 6.06 -23.03 14.21
CA GLU A 184 6.69 -23.74 15.33
C GLU A 184 7.26 -22.80 16.41
N GLY A 185 7.31 -21.48 16.16
CA GLY A 185 7.79 -20.47 17.11
C GLY A 185 9.26 -20.57 17.51
N ARG A 186 10.03 -21.49 16.89
CA ARG A 186 11.44 -21.77 17.26
C ARG A 186 12.44 -20.80 16.63
N ASP A 187 12.07 -20.14 15.53
CA ASP A 187 12.94 -19.27 14.73
C ASP A 187 12.26 -17.92 14.40
N ASN A 188 11.67 -17.25 15.39
CA ASN A 188 11.16 -15.90 15.19
C ASN A 188 12.33 -14.94 14.98
N LYS A 189 12.62 -14.62 13.71
CA LYS A 189 13.72 -13.72 13.34
C LYS A 189 13.16 -12.35 13.01
N LEU A 190 13.60 -11.34 13.76
CA LEU A 190 13.38 -9.95 13.42
C LEU A 190 14.41 -9.51 12.38
N TYR A 191 14.00 -8.61 11.48
CA TYR A 191 14.89 -8.05 10.48
C TYR A 191 15.19 -6.58 10.74
N ASP A 192 16.44 -6.23 10.49
CA ASP A 192 16.98 -4.88 10.32
C ASP A 192 17.10 -4.50 8.83
N VAL A 193 16.78 -5.42 7.92
CA VAL A 193 16.93 -5.21 6.48
C VAL A 193 15.92 -4.17 5.98
N VAL A 194 16.41 -3.33 5.08
CA VAL A 194 15.63 -2.38 4.31
C VAL A 194 15.68 -2.82 2.86
N GLU A 195 14.51 -2.98 2.25
CA GLU A 195 14.37 -3.28 0.83
C GLU A 195 13.67 -2.12 0.12
N ILE A 196 14.00 -1.91 -1.15
CA ILE A 196 13.46 -0.85 -2.00
C ILE A 196 12.82 -1.51 -3.21
N TYR A 197 11.52 -1.31 -3.41
CA TYR A 197 10.88 -1.68 -4.66
C TYR A 197 10.91 -0.50 -5.63
N ASP A 198 11.49 -0.72 -6.80
CA ASP A 198 11.47 0.22 -7.91
C ASP A 198 10.37 -0.20 -8.92
N PRO A 199 9.26 0.55 -9.00
CA PRO A 199 8.17 0.21 -9.91
C PRO A 199 8.54 0.40 -11.39
N THR A 200 9.60 1.13 -11.72
CA THR A 200 10.01 1.38 -13.12
C THR A 200 10.61 0.14 -13.76
N VAL A 201 11.25 -0.70 -12.95
CA VAL A 201 11.84 -1.99 -13.34
C VAL A 201 11.18 -3.17 -12.62
N GLY A 202 10.10 -2.94 -11.86
CA GLY A 202 9.36 -3.99 -11.18
C GLY A 202 10.18 -4.87 -10.23
N GLN A 203 11.25 -4.35 -9.63
CA GLN A 203 12.21 -5.12 -8.86
C GLN A 203 12.45 -4.55 -7.45
N PHE A 204 12.80 -5.45 -6.54
CA PHE A 204 13.29 -5.20 -5.21
C PHE A 204 14.81 -5.10 -5.20
N PHE A 205 15.34 -4.23 -4.36
CA PHE A 205 16.76 -4.09 -4.09
C PHE A 205 16.97 -4.07 -2.58
N VAL A 206 18.00 -4.75 -2.10
CA VAL A 206 18.43 -4.55 -0.71
C VAL A 206 19.12 -3.20 -0.62
N ALA A 207 18.67 -2.34 0.29
CA ALA A 207 19.34 -1.07 0.52
C ALA A 207 20.76 -1.30 1.06
N PRO A 208 21.72 -0.41 0.76
CA PRO A 208 23.10 -0.56 1.25
C PRO A 208 23.24 -0.28 2.77
N PHE A 209 22.14 0.03 3.44
CA PHE A 209 22.07 0.31 4.87
C PHE A 209 21.01 -0.58 5.54
N ARG A 210 21.04 -0.61 6.87
CA ARG A 210 20.15 -1.39 7.72
C ARG A 210 19.59 -0.49 8.82
N LEU A 211 18.47 -0.91 9.40
CA LEU A 211 18.01 -0.35 10.66
C LEU A 211 19.05 -0.62 11.75
N GLN A 212 19.16 0.30 12.71
CA GLN A 212 20.08 0.13 13.86
C GLN A 212 19.70 -1.06 14.72
N ARG A 213 18.40 -1.38 14.78
CA ARG A 213 17.90 -2.60 15.40
C ARG A 213 16.90 -3.29 14.50
N ALA A 214 17.00 -4.62 14.49
CA ALA A 214 15.98 -5.46 13.91
C ALA A 214 14.65 -5.26 14.64
N ARG A 215 13.57 -4.97 13.91
CA ARG A 215 12.27 -4.65 14.50
C ARG A 215 11.10 -5.05 13.59
N ALA A 216 9.94 -5.30 14.19
CA ALA A 216 8.67 -5.54 13.50
C ALA A 216 7.52 -4.80 14.19
N TYR A 217 6.38 -4.64 13.51
CA TYR A 217 5.20 -3.93 14.02
C TYR A 217 5.49 -2.48 14.46
N HIS A 218 6.52 -1.88 13.87
CA HIS A 218 6.83 -0.45 13.92
C HIS A 218 6.02 0.32 12.88
N THR A 219 6.12 1.64 12.92
CA THR A 219 5.53 2.51 11.89
C THR A 219 6.64 3.24 11.13
N ALA A 220 6.35 3.63 9.89
CA ALA A 220 7.19 4.50 9.07
C ALA A 220 6.32 5.63 8.51
N THR A 221 6.79 6.87 8.58
CA THR A 221 6.05 8.04 8.10
C THR A 221 6.95 8.92 7.23
N LEU A 222 6.55 9.16 5.98
CA LEU A 222 7.21 10.14 5.11
C LEU A 222 6.90 11.55 5.56
N LEU A 223 7.92 12.37 5.70
CA LEU A 223 7.82 13.81 5.91
C LEU A 223 7.91 14.55 4.57
N PRO A 224 7.36 15.77 4.47
CA PRO A 224 7.38 16.55 3.22
C PRO A 224 8.78 16.85 2.66
N ASN A 225 9.81 16.86 3.53
CA ASN A 225 11.20 17.06 3.12
C ASN A 225 11.88 15.79 2.57
N GLY A 226 11.16 14.67 2.44
CA GLY A 226 11.68 13.40 1.92
C GLY A 226 12.32 12.48 2.97
N GLN A 227 12.41 12.91 4.24
CA GLN A 227 12.86 12.04 5.32
C GLN A 227 11.73 11.09 5.76
N VAL A 228 12.10 9.88 6.17
CA VAL A 228 11.19 8.87 6.70
C VAL A 228 11.50 8.66 8.18
N VAL A 229 10.50 8.86 9.03
CA VAL A 229 10.56 8.59 10.47
C VAL A 229 10.08 7.18 10.73
N VAL A 230 10.98 6.30 11.17
CA VAL A 230 10.69 4.94 11.63
C VAL A 230 10.63 4.94 13.15
N PHE A 231 9.53 4.48 13.74
CA PHE A 231 9.34 4.54 15.19
C PHE A 231 8.69 3.29 15.79
N GLY A 232 9.14 2.95 16.98
CA GLY A 232 8.59 1.87 17.80
C GLY A 232 8.91 0.47 17.27
N GLY A 233 8.01 -0.47 17.55
CA GLY A 233 8.07 -1.87 17.15
C GLY A 233 8.61 -2.81 18.23
N LEU A 234 8.50 -4.10 17.94
CA LEU A 234 9.13 -5.19 18.70
C LEU A 234 10.51 -5.45 18.11
N GLY A 235 11.55 -5.23 18.92
CA GLY A 235 12.95 -5.53 18.65
C GLY A 235 13.47 -6.69 19.53
N VAL A 236 14.78 -6.95 19.43
CA VAL A 236 15.51 -7.82 20.36
C VAL A 236 16.50 -6.99 21.17
N GLY A 237 16.49 -7.19 22.49
CA GLY A 237 17.48 -6.63 23.41
C GLY A 237 18.83 -7.31 23.32
N SER A 238 19.83 -6.74 23.98
CA SER A 238 21.19 -7.33 24.09
C SER A 238 21.23 -8.69 24.80
N ASP A 239 20.17 -9.01 25.55
CA ASP A 239 19.93 -10.27 26.24
C ASP A 239 19.13 -11.29 25.40
N ASN A 240 18.90 -11.01 24.11
CA ASN A 240 18.03 -11.76 23.20
C ASN A 240 16.55 -11.83 23.64
N ALA A 241 16.12 -11.02 24.60
CA ALA A 241 14.71 -10.90 24.95
C ALA A 241 13.98 -10.01 23.94
N LEU A 242 12.70 -10.30 23.67
CA LEU A 242 11.86 -9.37 22.91
C LEU A 242 11.72 -8.07 23.71
N GLN A 243 12.06 -6.95 23.08
CA GLN A 243 11.98 -5.62 23.67
C GLN A 243 11.13 -4.72 22.79
N VAL A 244 10.16 -4.04 23.38
CA VAL A 244 9.44 -2.99 22.68
C VAL A 244 10.36 -1.77 22.59
N SER A 245 10.49 -1.21 21.39
CA SER A 245 11.39 -0.10 21.11
C SER A 245 10.70 1.25 21.32
N ALA A 246 11.46 2.21 21.84
CA ALA A 246 11.15 3.64 21.85
C ALA A 246 12.07 4.42 20.89
N GLU A 247 12.83 3.73 20.05
CA GLU A 247 13.81 4.37 19.18
C GLU A 247 13.15 4.94 17.92
N VAL A 248 13.55 6.16 17.59
CA VAL A 248 13.36 6.73 16.25
C VAL A 248 14.59 6.45 15.42
N GLU A 249 14.34 6.00 14.19
CA GLU A 249 15.34 6.01 13.12
C GLU A 249 14.84 6.92 12.00
N VAL A 250 15.73 7.79 11.51
CA VAL A 250 15.45 8.68 10.37
C VAL A 250 16.18 8.13 9.15
N ILE A 251 15.41 7.81 8.11
CA ILE A 251 15.94 7.36 6.82
C ILE A 251 15.77 8.51 5.82
N GLU A 252 16.80 8.78 5.03
CA GLU A 252 16.76 9.74 3.94
C GLU A 252 17.40 9.08 2.72
N LEU A 253 16.66 8.94 1.63
CA LEU A 253 17.22 8.43 0.38
C LEU A 253 17.74 9.61 -0.44
N SER A 254 19.05 9.87 -0.38
CA SER A 254 19.68 10.79 -1.34
C SER A 254 19.78 10.13 -2.71
N THR A 255 19.24 10.77 -3.73
CA THR A 255 19.56 10.46 -5.12
C THR A 255 20.92 11.08 -5.46
N PRO A 256 21.88 10.35 -6.07
CA PRO A 256 21.90 8.93 -6.43
C PRO A 256 22.64 8.03 -5.41
N SER A 257 23.21 8.58 -4.34
CA SER A 257 24.22 7.91 -3.51
C SER A 257 23.69 6.98 -2.42
N ASN A 258 22.37 6.86 -2.21
CA ASN A 258 21.79 6.07 -1.09
C ASN A 258 22.39 6.42 0.28
N ALA A 259 22.98 7.62 0.43
CA ALA A 259 23.63 8.05 1.65
C ALA A 259 22.55 8.44 2.66
N VAL A 260 22.55 7.75 3.80
CA VAL A 260 21.60 7.93 4.90
C VAL A 260 22.37 8.48 6.11
N SER A 261 21.92 9.60 6.67
CA SER A 261 22.32 9.99 8.03
C SER A 261 21.26 9.49 9.01
N LEU A 262 21.65 8.50 9.81
CA LEU A 262 20.87 7.94 10.92
C LEU A 262 21.11 8.82 12.15
N ALA A 263 20.05 9.42 12.67
CA ALA A 263 20.06 10.00 14.02
C ALA A 263 19.08 9.22 14.88
N ALA A 264 19.56 8.67 15.99
CA ALA A 264 18.70 8.13 17.01
C ALA A 264 18.21 9.29 17.88
N ALA A 265 16.95 9.68 17.74
CA ALA A 265 16.27 10.39 18.81
C ALA A 265 15.69 9.31 19.74
N VAL A 266 16.22 9.22 20.97
CA VAL A 266 15.63 8.36 22.00
C VAL A 266 14.34 9.05 22.42
N ALA A 267 13.18 8.47 22.09
CA ALA A 267 11.96 8.89 22.77
C ALA A 267 12.16 8.62 24.27
N PRO A 268 11.58 9.42 25.18
CA PRO A 268 11.86 9.28 26.60
C PRO A 268 11.53 7.85 27.10
N GLU A 269 12.02 7.46 28.28
CA GLU A 269 11.64 6.16 28.87
C GLU A 269 10.13 6.06 29.13
N GLY A 270 9.54 4.88 28.91
CA GLY A 270 8.09 4.62 29.08
C GLY A 270 7.24 4.93 27.86
N PHE A 271 7.86 5.23 26.71
CA PHE A 271 7.19 5.56 25.46
C PHE A 271 7.26 4.46 24.40
N GLU A 272 7.87 3.33 24.73
CA GLU A 272 7.99 2.19 23.85
C GLU A 272 6.62 1.64 23.46
N ARG A 273 6.44 1.38 22.15
CA ARG A 273 5.18 0.85 21.63
C ARG A 273 5.34 0.05 20.34
N TYR A 274 4.51 -0.95 20.16
CA TYR A 274 4.29 -1.63 18.88
C TYR A 274 2.79 -1.76 18.59
N ALA A 275 2.42 -2.09 17.35
CA ALA A 275 1.02 -2.17 16.92
C ALA A 275 0.20 -0.89 17.21
N HIS A 276 0.92 0.24 17.24
CA HIS A 276 0.38 1.59 17.33
C HIS A 276 0.12 2.13 15.92
N THR A 277 -0.60 3.25 15.84
CA THR A 277 -0.77 3.97 14.58
C THR A 277 0.13 5.20 14.54
N ALA A 278 0.61 5.58 13.36
CA ALA A 278 1.33 6.81 13.12
C ALA A 278 0.60 7.61 12.03
N THR A 279 0.38 8.90 12.27
CA THR A 279 -0.32 9.76 11.31
C THR A 279 0.40 11.08 11.16
N LEU A 280 0.75 11.43 9.92
CA LEU A 280 1.29 12.74 9.59
C LEU A 280 0.20 13.81 9.77
N ILE A 281 0.51 14.83 10.56
CA ILE A 281 -0.35 15.96 10.88
C ILE A 281 0.27 17.21 10.28
N ASP A 282 -0.42 17.78 9.30
CA ASP A 282 -0.12 19.10 8.74
C ASP A 282 -0.54 20.20 9.72
N LEU A 283 0.43 21.06 10.05
CA LEU A 283 0.28 22.21 10.96
C LEU A 283 0.09 23.53 10.20
N GLY A 284 0.16 23.50 8.86
CA GLY A 284 0.25 24.69 8.01
C GLY A 284 1.64 25.33 8.04
N SER A 285 1.85 26.31 7.15
CA SER A 285 3.13 27.04 7.01
C SER A 285 4.35 26.10 6.87
N ASP A 286 4.21 25.03 6.07
CA ASP A 286 5.21 23.99 5.83
C ASP A 286 5.71 23.24 7.07
N ARG A 287 4.98 23.34 8.18
CA ARG A 287 5.28 22.61 9.42
C ARG A 287 4.44 21.34 9.48
N VAL A 288 5.05 20.26 9.97
CA VAL A 288 4.37 18.99 10.21
C VAL A 288 4.71 18.43 11.57
N SER A 289 3.94 17.44 11.98
CA SER A 289 4.23 16.57 13.12
C SER A 289 3.73 15.16 12.83
N VAL A 290 4.19 14.17 13.58
CA VAL A 290 3.68 12.79 13.49
C VAL A 290 3.02 12.44 14.82
N ALA A 291 1.74 12.06 14.78
CA ALA A 291 1.00 11.59 15.94
C ALA A 291 1.12 10.07 16.05
N PHE A 292 1.59 9.57 17.18
CA PHE A 292 1.64 8.15 17.51
C PHE A 292 0.59 7.83 18.57
N VAL A 293 -0.37 6.96 18.24
CA VAL A 293 -1.55 6.71 19.09
C VAL A 293 -1.59 5.25 19.53
N GLY A 294 -1.78 5.05 20.84
CA GLY A 294 -2.00 3.75 21.47
C GLY A 294 -0.91 2.71 21.15
N GLY A 295 -1.33 1.47 20.93
CA GLY A 295 -0.43 0.33 20.76
C GLY A 295 -0.18 -0.41 22.06
N ILE A 296 0.86 -1.24 22.10
CA ILE A 296 1.20 -2.09 23.24
C ILE A 296 2.59 -1.72 23.78
N SER A 297 2.68 -1.53 25.09
CA SER A 297 3.90 -1.19 25.83
C SER A 297 4.88 -2.36 25.99
N GLY A 298 6.09 -2.09 26.50
CA GLY A 298 7.07 -3.11 26.88
C GLY A 298 6.54 -4.15 27.87
N GLY A 299 5.61 -3.75 28.74
CA GLY A 299 4.93 -4.64 29.69
C GLY A 299 3.77 -5.44 29.09
N GLY A 300 3.55 -5.39 27.77
CA GLY A 300 2.45 -6.10 27.10
C GLY A 300 1.07 -5.48 27.32
N LYS A 301 0.99 -4.28 27.88
CA LYS A 301 -0.28 -3.60 28.16
C LYS A 301 -0.66 -2.64 27.02
N PRO A 302 -1.92 -2.63 26.58
CA PRO A 302 -2.43 -1.59 25.68
C PRO A 302 -2.22 -0.19 26.26
N LEU A 303 -1.95 0.78 25.40
CA LEU A 303 -1.65 2.16 25.74
C LEU A 303 -2.81 3.08 25.36
N ALA A 304 -3.13 4.01 26.25
CA ALA A 304 -3.99 5.15 25.95
C ALA A 304 -3.20 6.33 25.38
N SER A 305 -1.89 6.36 25.62
CA SER A 305 -1.08 7.53 25.38
C SER A 305 -0.95 7.91 23.91
N VAL A 306 -1.01 9.22 23.69
CA VAL A 306 -0.80 9.87 22.40
C VAL A 306 0.45 10.72 22.47
N MET A 307 1.36 10.45 21.56
CA MET A 307 2.61 11.16 21.42
C MET A 307 2.62 11.95 20.13
N ARG A 308 3.38 13.03 20.14
CA ARG A 308 3.62 13.86 18.98
C ARG A 308 5.11 14.04 18.77
N PHE A 309 5.57 13.74 17.56
CA PHE A 309 6.92 14.04 17.12
C PHE A 309 6.90 15.27 16.23
N PHE A 310 7.69 16.27 16.60
CA PHE A 310 7.89 17.47 15.81
C PHE A 310 9.30 17.43 15.23
N PRO A 311 9.46 17.44 13.90
CA PRO A 311 10.76 17.66 13.29
C PRO A 311 11.34 19.01 13.74
N GLY A 312 12.67 19.10 13.78
CA GLY A 312 13.38 20.30 14.20
C GLY A 312 13.40 21.39 13.13
N ASP A 313 14.35 22.30 13.24
CA ASP A 313 14.47 23.43 12.33
C ASP A 313 14.61 22.97 10.87
N GLY A 314 13.92 23.66 9.95
CA GLY A 314 13.88 23.28 8.54
C GLY A 314 13.18 21.95 8.25
N GLY A 315 12.45 21.39 9.24
CA GLY A 315 11.75 20.11 9.10
C GLY A 315 12.65 18.89 9.31
N ASP A 316 13.89 19.06 9.78
CA ASP A 316 14.83 17.94 9.97
C ASP A 316 14.40 17.05 11.14
N ALA A 317 14.03 15.81 10.83
CA ALA A 317 13.67 14.81 11.82
C ALA A 317 14.83 14.42 12.75
N ARG A 318 16.08 14.63 12.35
CA ARG A 318 17.25 14.28 13.18
C ARG A 318 17.38 15.12 14.44
N THR A 319 16.84 16.34 14.39
CA THR A 319 16.82 17.29 15.50
C THR A 319 15.41 17.43 16.09
N GLY A 320 14.50 16.53 15.70
CA GLY A 320 13.12 16.55 16.17
C GLY A 320 12.98 16.21 17.64
N ARG A 321 11.83 16.56 18.21
CA ARG A 321 11.50 16.34 19.62
C ARG A 321 10.16 15.64 19.78
N PHE A 322 10.08 14.85 20.84
CA PHE A 322 8.84 14.24 21.28
C PHE A 322 8.13 15.09 22.32
N VAL A 323 6.81 14.98 22.27
CA VAL A 323 5.90 15.61 23.21
C VAL A 323 4.79 14.63 23.54
N GLN A 324 4.48 14.47 24.82
CA GLN A 324 3.28 13.75 25.24
C GLN A 324 2.08 14.69 25.09
N GLN A 325 1.12 14.29 24.27
CA GLN A 325 -0.02 15.14 23.91
C GLN A 325 -1.23 14.94 24.84
N GLY A 326 -1.29 13.79 25.52
CA GLY A 326 -2.39 13.37 26.38
C GLY A 326 -2.70 11.89 26.20
N ASP A 327 -3.78 11.41 26.82
CA ASP A 327 -4.22 10.01 26.77
C ASP A 327 -5.63 9.92 26.21
N MET A 328 -5.86 8.94 25.33
CA MET A 328 -7.21 8.50 24.96
C MET A 328 -8.00 8.07 26.19
N ARG A 329 -9.33 8.11 26.11
CA ARG A 329 -10.20 7.60 27.17
C ARG A 329 -9.99 6.11 27.41
N LEU A 330 -9.73 5.36 26.34
CA LEU A 330 -9.48 3.92 26.40
C LEU A 330 -8.09 3.57 25.85
N ALA A 331 -7.38 2.74 26.60
CA ALA A 331 -6.13 2.15 26.15
C ALA A 331 -6.42 1.07 25.10
N ARG A 332 -5.72 1.11 23.95
CA ARG A 332 -6.01 0.19 22.85
C ARG A 332 -4.87 -0.01 21.86
N ALA A 333 -4.83 -1.20 21.26
CA ALA A 333 -3.97 -1.55 20.12
C ALA A 333 -4.80 -2.11 18.96
N PHE A 334 -4.18 -2.30 17.79
CA PHE A 334 -4.85 -2.81 16.58
C PHE A 334 -6.12 -2.02 16.20
N HIS A 335 -6.13 -0.74 16.57
CA HIS A 335 -7.15 0.26 16.21
C HIS A 335 -6.74 0.93 14.91
N SER A 336 -7.65 1.74 14.35
CA SER A 336 -7.32 2.63 13.23
C SER A 336 -7.26 4.08 13.71
N ALA A 337 -6.39 4.88 13.10
CA ALA A 337 -6.32 6.32 13.33
C ALA A 337 -6.26 7.02 11.96
N THR A 338 -7.28 7.82 11.66
CA THR A 338 -7.46 8.42 10.34
C THR A 338 -7.56 9.94 10.46
N ARG A 339 -6.69 10.66 9.75
CA ARG A 339 -6.74 12.12 9.69
C ARG A 339 -7.99 12.57 8.94
N LEU A 340 -8.68 13.56 9.49
CA LEU A 340 -9.84 14.19 8.89
C LEU A 340 -9.46 15.57 8.33
N PRO A 341 -9.90 15.97 7.12
CA PRO A 341 -9.58 17.24 6.48
C PRO A 341 -10.50 18.36 7.01
N ARG A 342 -10.41 18.65 8.31
CA ARG A 342 -11.11 19.77 8.94
C ARG A 342 -10.09 20.61 9.70
N GLY A 343 -10.33 21.94 9.78
CA GLY A 343 -9.57 22.95 10.53
C GLY A 343 -8.37 22.42 11.33
N ASP A 344 -8.59 22.11 12.62
CA ASP A 344 -7.54 21.76 13.58
C ASP A 344 -6.90 20.35 13.41
N ALA A 345 -6.96 19.80 12.19
CA ALA A 345 -6.45 18.49 11.79
C ALA A 345 -6.89 17.34 12.73
N PRO A 346 -8.20 17.10 12.92
CA PRO A 346 -8.65 16.08 13.84
C PRO A 346 -8.28 14.67 13.37
N LEU A 347 -7.97 13.81 14.34
CA LEU A 347 -7.64 12.40 14.14
C LEU A 347 -8.77 11.55 14.73
N ALA A 348 -9.46 10.78 13.90
CA ALA A 348 -10.46 9.81 14.35
C ALA A 348 -9.78 8.48 14.69
N VAL A 349 -9.88 8.08 15.95
CA VAL A 349 -9.31 6.84 16.48
C VAL A 349 -10.44 5.88 16.80
N ALA A 350 -10.53 4.78 16.05
CA ALA A 350 -11.69 3.90 16.09
C ALA A 350 -11.33 2.47 16.49
N GLY A 351 -12.21 1.88 17.31
CA GLY A 351 -12.18 0.48 17.71
C GLY A 351 -10.91 0.10 18.47
N GLY A 352 -10.40 -1.10 18.23
CA GLY A 352 -9.21 -1.66 18.88
C GLY A 352 -9.52 -2.62 20.01
N ILE A 353 -8.46 -3.23 20.54
CA ILE A 353 -8.50 -4.13 21.70
C ILE A 353 -7.75 -3.50 22.87
N GLY A 354 -8.40 -3.46 24.03
CA GLY A 354 -7.91 -2.90 25.27
C GLY A 354 -7.46 -3.95 26.28
N PRO A 355 -7.27 -3.55 27.56
CA PRO A 355 -6.95 -4.47 28.64
C PRO A 355 -7.99 -5.58 28.78
N ASP A 356 -7.59 -6.72 29.33
CA ASP A 356 -8.46 -7.89 29.57
C ASP A 356 -9.23 -8.35 28.32
N ASP A 357 -8.60 -8.18 27.15
CA ASP A 357 -9.15 -8.56 25.85
C ASP A 357 -10.48 -7.87 25.49
N GLU A 358 -10.74 -6.68 26.06
CA GLU A 358 -11.93 -5.91 25.73
C GLU A 358 -11.85 -5.35 24.30
N VAL A 359 -12.82 -5.71 23.46
CA VAL A 359 -12.93 -5.14 22.12
C VAL A 359 -13.79 -3.88 22.18
N HIS A 360 -13.30 -2.78 21.62
CA HIS A 360 -13.99 -1.49 21.69
C HIS A 360 -14.72 -1.15 20.39
N ALA A 361 -15.86 -0.47 20.52
CA ALA A 361 -16.59 0.16 19.42
C ALA A 361 -16.36 1.67 19.35
N LEU A 362 -15.73 2.24 20.39
CA LEU A 362 -15.61 3.69 20.56
C LEU A 362 -14.79 4.32 19.44
N ILE A 363 -15.28 5.45 18.93
CA ILE A 363 -14.50 6.38 18.12
C ILE A 363 -14.21 7.63 18.96
N GLU A 364 -12.93 7.95 19.13
CA GLU A 364 -12.48 9.19 19.76
C GLU A 364 -11.91 10.12 18.70
N VAL A 365 -12.29 11.40 18.73
CA VAL A 365 -11.75 12.40 17.82
C VAL A 365 -10.80 13.31 18.58
N LEU A 366 -9.54 13.30 18.16
CA LEU A 366 -8.49 14.11 18.75
C LEU A 366 -8.27 15.34 17.91
N THR A 367 -8.49 16.52 18.48
CA THR A 367 -8.12 17.79 17.84
C THR A 367 -6.66 18.08 18.17
N LEU A 368 -5.79 18.23 17.17
CA LEU A 368 -4.34 18.31 17.40
C LEU A 368 -3.74 19.72 17.18
N ASN A 369 -4.55 20.67 16.70
CA ASN A 369 -4.15 22.07 16.50
C ASN A 369 -5.00 23.07 17.31
N ALA A 370 -5.83 22.60 18.26
CA ALA A 370 -6.76 23.46 18.99
C ALA A 370 -6.04 24.37 20.01
N SER A 371 -6.45 25.64 20.11
CA SER A 371 -6.08 26.51 21.23
C SER A 371 -6.87 26.13 22.50
N GLN A 372 -6.32 26.42 23.68
CA GLN A 372 -6.94 26.11 25.00
C GLN A 372 -8.42 26.57 25.13
N ALA A 373 -8.82 27.61 24.39
CA ALA A 373 -10.19 28.14 24.38
C ALA A 373 -11.22 27.27 23.63
N GLY A 374 -10.78 26.30 22.83
CA GLY A 374 -11.65 25.41 22.03
C GLY A 374 -11.94 24.05 22.68
N CYS A 375 -11.41 23.77 23.88
CA CYS A 375 -11.56 22.49 24.54
C CYS A 375 -12.82 22.45 25.42
N PRO A 376 -13.77 21.52 25.19
CA PRO A 376 -15.08 21.52 25.86
C PRO A 376 -15.04 21.45 27.40
N ASN A 377 -13.95 20.94 27.98
CA ASN A 377 -13.87 20.59 29.40
C ASN A 377 -12.75 21.29 30.20
N GLY A 378 -12.07 22.29 29.64
CA GLY A 378 -11.05 23.04 30.39
C GLY A 378 -9.88 22.19 30.94
N GLU A 379 -9.54 21.08 30.27
CA GLU A 379 -8.43 20.21 30.66
C GLU A 379 -7.12 21.02 30.72
N SER A 380 -6.38 20.86 31.82
CA SER A 380 -5.17 21.64 32.09
C SER A 380 -4.05 21.26 31.13
N ALA A 381 -3.39 22.29 30.59
CA ALA A 381 -2.24 22.18 29.69
C ALA A 381 -1.20 21.16 30.19
N SER A 382 -0.59 20.44 29.26
CA SER A 382 0.73 19.87 29.53
C SER A 382 1.69 21.03 29.87
N PRO A 383 2.68 20.83 30.75
CA PRO A 383 3.62 21.87 31.15
C PRO A 383 4.40 22.53 30.00
N ASP A 384 4.39 21.92 28.81
CA ASP A 384 5.14 22.35 27.62
C ASP A 384 4.31 23.10 26.56
N GLY A 385 3.02 23.38 26.84
CA GLY A 385 2.17 24.17 25.95
C GLY A 385 1.77 23.48 24.64
N SER A 386 1.87 22.14 24.58
CA SER A 386 1.36 21.36 23.46
C SER A 386 -0.11 21.01 23.68
N PHE A 387 -0.99 21.36 22.73
CA PHE A 387 -2.44 21.20 22.88
C PHE A 387 -2.98 20.10 21.98
N GLY A 388 -3.82 19.26 22.56
CA GLY A 388 -4.75 18.40 21.83
C GLY A 388 -5.85 17.97 22.77
N CYS A 389 -7.11 18.20 22.37
CA CYS A 389 -8.27 17.92 23.22
C CYS A 389 -9.08 16.78 22.63
N PHE A 390 -9.46 15.86 23.52
CA PHE A 390 -10.33 14.74 23.18
C PHE A 390 -11.76 15.23 23.16
N VAL A 391 -12.40 15.07 22.01
CA VAL A 391 -13.83 15.26 21.89
C VAL A 391 -14.42 13.93 21.49
N GLN A 392 -15.23 13.37 22.37
CA GLN A 392 -16.14 12.30 21.95
C GLN A 392 -17.30 12.98 21.22
N PRO A 393 -17.48 12.77 19.91
CA PRO A 393 -18.64 13.30 19.22
C PRO A 393 -19.89 12.61 19.79
N ALA A 394 -20.97 13.36 20.02
CA ALA A 394 -22.26 12.76 20.30
C ALA A 394 -22.63 11.83 19.13
N GLY A 395 -22.70 10.52 19.36
CA GLY A 395 -23.14 9.53 18.36
C GLY A 395 -22.05 8.85 17.50
N ALA A 396 -20.75 9.09 17.73
CA ALA A 396 -19.70 8.40 16.96
C ALA A 396 -19.23 7.10 17.64
N VAL A 397 -19.95 6.00 17.41
CA VAL A 397 -19.59 4.66 17.86
C VAL A 397 -19.79 3.69 16.70
N LEU A 398 -18.90 2.72 16.57
CA LEU A 398 -19.10 1.64 15.62
C LEU A 398 -20.32 0.80 16.04
N GLY A 399 -21.13 0.34 15.08
CA GLY A 399 -22.25 -0.57 15.34
C GLY A 399 -21.78 -1.88 15.99
N GLU A 400 -20.59 -2.35 15.63
CA GLU A 400 -19.93 -3.48 16.27
C GLU A 400 -18.53 -3.12 16.75
N ALA A 401 -18.24 -3.48 18.01
CA ALA A 401 -16.90 -3.40 18.57
C ALA A 401 -15.93 -4.26 17.76
N ARG A 402 -14.80 -3.68 17.33
CA ARG A 402 -13.87 -4.38 16.42
C ARG A 402 -12.42 -3.92 16.51
N PHE A 403 -11.50 -4.84 16.25
CA PHE A 403 -10.06 -4.57 16.08
C PHE A 403 -9.51 -5.27 14.82
N GLY A 404 -8.33 -4.88 14.36
CA GLY A 404 -7.74 -5.41 13.11
C GLY A 404 -8.59 -5.08 11.87
N HIS A 405 -9.43 -4.03 11.96
CA HIS A 405 -10.18 -3.48 10.85
C HIS A 405 -9.35 -2.42 10.12
N ARG A 406 -9.80 -2.01 8.93
CA ARG A 406 -9.21 -0.85 8.23
C ARG A 406 -10.18 0.32 8.21
N ALA A 407 -9.63 1.51 8.30
CA ALA A 407 -10.34 2.77 8.13
C ALA A 407 -9.74 3.51 6.93
N VAL A 408 -10.59 3.84 5.96
CA VAL A 408 -10.18 4.44 4.70
C VAL A 408 -10.79 5.83 4.60
N ALA A 409 -9.94 6.86 4.62
CA ALA A 409 -10.36 8.21 4.27
C ALA A 409 -10.73 8.24 2.77
N LEU A 410 -11.97 8.59 2.43
CA LEU A 410 -12.43 8.66 1.04
C LEU A 410 -11.99 9.97 0.36
N HIS A 411 -12.12 10.11 -0.97
CA HIS A 411 -11.51 11.22 -1.75
C HIS A 411 -11.87 12.65 -1.32
N SER A 412 -13.07 12.88 -0.76
CA SER A 412 -13.43 14.19 -0.20
C SER A 412 -12.71 14.48 1.13
N GLY A 413 -12.10 13.44 1.72
CA GLY A 413 -11.62 13.27 3.09
C GLY A 413 -12.70 13.50 4.17
N LYS A 414 -13.89 13.98 3.80
CA LYS A 414 -14.99 14.27 4.72
C LYS A 414 -15.61 13.01 5.33
N GLN A 415 -15.27 11.84 4.79
CA GLN A 415 -15.81 10.55 5.19
C GLN A 415 -14.69 9.53 5.41
N VAL A 416 -14.90 8.66 6.40
CA VAL A 416 -14.04 7.52 6.73
C VAL A 416 -14.88 6.26 6.68
N LEU A 417 -14.49 5.33 5.81
CA LEU A 417 -15.12 4.03 5.66
C LEU A 417 -14.38 2.99 6.53
N PHE A 418 -15.11 2.31 7.42
CA PHE A 418 -14.59 1.21 8.22
C PHE A 418 -14.95 -0.14 7.60
N VAL A 419 -13.95 -1.01 7.46
CA VAL A 419 -14.08 -2.28 6.74
C VAL A 419 -13.50 -3.44 7.57
N GLY A 420 -14.32 -4.49 7.74
CA GLY A 420 -13.93 -5.75 8.39
C GLY A 420 -13.55 -5.60 9.85
N GLY A 421 -12.67 -6.48 10.32
CA GLY A 421 -12.19 -6.59 11.71
C GLY A 421 -12.78 -7.77 12.47
N PHE A 422 -12.17 -8.09 13.61
CA PHE A 422 -12.66 -9.10 14.55
C PHE A 422 -13.53 -8.45 15.62
N THR A 423 -14.67 -9.07 15.92
CA THR A 423 -15.63 -8.62 16.94
C THR A 423 -15.56 -9.47 18.23
N ALA A 424 -14.58 -10.37 18.30
CA ALA A 424 -14.22 -11.11 19.49
C ALA A 424 -12.70 -11.22 19.59
N ALA A 425 -12.15 -11.09 20.80
CA ALA A 425 -10.70 -11.07 21.03
C ALA A 425 -10.01 -12.38 20.61
N ASP A 426 -10.69 -13.51 20.75
CA ASP A 426 -10.24 -14.83 20.28
C ASP A 426 -10.27 -14.97 18.74
N ARG A 427 -10.72 -13.93 18.03
CA ARG A 427 -10.87 -13.86 16.57
C ARG A 427 -11.90 -14.84 16.00
N SER A 428 -12.79 -15.39 16.82
CA SER A 428 -13.84 -16.34 16.39
C SER A 428 -14.99 -15.66 15.63
N ARG A 429 -15.17 -14.34 15.81
CA ARG A 429 -16.22 -13.54 15.15
C ARG A 429 -15.62 -12.36 14.40
N MET A 430 -16.21 -12.04 13.25
CA MET A 430 -15.73 -10.99 12.35
C MET A 430 -16.90 -10.13 11.88
N ALA A 431 -16.63 -8.85 11.68
CA ALA A 431 -17.61 -7.92 11.13
C ALA A 431 -17.69 -8.05 9.61
N THR A 432 -18.91 -8.15 9.08
CA THR A 432 -19.21 -7.99 7.65
C THR A 432 -19.70 -6.58 7.35
N LYS A 433 -20.28 -5.90 8.34
CA LYS A 433 -20.89 -4.58 8.21
C LYS A 433 -19.85 -3.52 7.83
N LEU A 434 -20.16 -2.76 6.78
CA LEU A 434 -19.48 -1.51 6.46
C LEU A 434 -20.11 -0.38 7.27
N GLU A 435 -19.27 0.52 7.75
CA GLU A 435 -19.72 1.68 8.51
C GLU A 435 -19.01 2.94 8.01
N LEU A 436 -19.74 4.05 7.97
CA LEU A 436 -19.25 5.30 7.39
C LEU A 436 -19.38 6.42 8.42
N MET A 437 -18.25 7.02 8.78
CA MET A 437 -18.22 8.24 9.58
C MET A 437 -18.08 9.44 8.66
N GLY A 438 -18.84 10.51 8.89
CA GLY A 438 -18.68 11.74 8.12
C GLY A 438 -19.30 12.99 8.74
N THR A 439 -19.33 14.08 7.98
CA THR A 439 -20.22 15.24 8.25
C THR A 439 -21.65 14.89 7.86
N PRO A 440 -22.67 15.27 8.65
CA PRO A 440 -24.06 15.19 8.18
C PRO A 440 -24.24 15.96 6.85
N PRO A 441 -24.99 15.44 5.88
CA PRO A 441 -25.26 16.13 4.62
C PRO A 441 -25.89 17.50 4.86
N GLY A 442 -25.34 18.55 4.23
CA GLY A 442 -25.86 19.92 4.34
C GLY A 442 -25.60 20.63 5.67
N GLN A 443 -24.83 20.03 6.60
CA GLN A 443 -24.46 20.67 7.86
C GLN A 443 -22.97 21.03 7.91
N SER A 444 -22.66 22.07 8.69
CA SER A 444 -21.29 22.49 8.96
C SER A 444 -20.50 21.36 9.64
N PRO A 445 -19.20 21.19 9.32
CA PRO A 445 -18.31 20.30 10.04
C PRO A 445 -18.19 20.55 11.55
N GLU A 446 -18.71 21.66 12.06
CA GLU A 446 -18.70 22.02 13.48
C GLU A 446 -19.82 21.34 14.28
N ASN A 447 -20.87 20.83 13.63
CA ASN A 447 -22.02 20.20 14.28
C ASN A 447 -21.78 18.72 14.69
N GLY A 448 -20.52 18.29 14.75
CA GLY A 448 -20.14 16.93 15.13
C GLY A 448 -19.91 15.97 13.97
N PHE A 449 -19.90 14.68 14.30
CA PHE A 449 -19.74 13.58 13.35
C PHE A 449 -20.97 12.70 13.39
N TYR A 450 -21.31 12.16 12.23
CA TYR A 450 -22.43 11.27 12.07
C TYR A 450 -21.93 9.90 11.60
N MET A 451 -22.51 8.85 12.17
CA MET A 451 -22.27 7.46 11.79
C MET A 451 -23.44 6.95 10.98
N GLN A 452 -23.13 6.36 9.83
CA GLN A 452 -24.09 5.65 9.01
C GLN A 452 -23.77 4.16 9.03
N GLY A 453 -24.81 3.34 9.08
CA GLY A 453 -24.66 1.91 9.25
C GLY A 453 -24.20 1.52 10.66
N SER A 454 -24.25 2.40 11.65
CA SER A 454 -24.19 2.01 13.07
C SER A 454 -25.58 1.54 13.54
N ASP A 455 -25.65 0.75 14.62
CA ASP A 455 -26.93 0.29 15.21
C ASP A 455 -27.68 1.42 15.97
N ASP A 456 -27.34 2.69 15.72
CA ASP A 456 -27.98 3.84 16.35
C ASP A 456 -29.33 4.13 15.68
N ALA A 457 -30.40 4.07 16.46
CA ALA A 457 -31.80 4.09 16.04
C ALA A 457 -32.22 5.34 15.26
N GLN A 458 -31.38 6.36 15.16
CA GLN A 458 -31.71 7.61 14.47
C GLN A 458 -31.46 7.60 12.97
N ASN A 459 -30.79 6.59 12.38
CA ASN A 459 -30.28 6.79 11.02
C ASN A 459 -29.78 5.51 10.28
N ASP A 460 -30.66 4.52 10.19
CA ASP A 460 -30.43 3.15 9.71
C ASP A 460 -30.32 3.02 8.16
N LEU A 461 -29.59 3.93 7.50
CA LEU A 461 -29.27 3.75 6.09
C LEU A 461 -28.08 2.77 5.99
N PRO A 462 -28.25 1.59 5.35
CA PRO A 462 -27.14 0.65 5.21
C PRO A 462 -26.05 1.27 4.36
N VAL A 463 -24.79 1.17 4.80
CA VAL A 463 -23.61 1.52 3.99
C VAL A 463 -23.28 0.37 3.05
N GLY A 464 -23.44 -0.87 3.50
CA GLY A 464 -23.15 -2.08 2.75
C GLY A 464 -22.51 -3.15 3.64
N ALA A 465 -22.08 -4.24 3.03
CA ALA A 465 -21.37 -5.32 3.72
C ALA A 465 -20.34 -5.95 2.79
N ILE A 466 -19.30 -6.54 3.38
CA ILE A 466 -18.46 -7.53 2.70
C ILE A 466 -19.11 -8.91 2.84
N ALA A 467 -19.03 -9.72 1.78
CA ALA A 467 -19.66 -11.02 1.67
C ALA A 467 -19.15 -12.01 2.72
N THR A 468 -17.91 -11.84 3.17
CA THR A 468 -17.37 -12.65 4.26
C THR A 468 -16.52 -11.81 5.19
N GLY A 469 -16.83 -11.88 6.49
CA GLY A 469 -16.10 -11.17 7.53
C GLY A 469 -14.66 -11.62 7.57
N ARG A 470 -13.74 -10.66 7.72
CA ARG A 470 -12.30 -10.91 7.82
C ARG A 470 -11.65 -9.79 8.64
N GLY A 471 -10.62 -10.12 9.39
CA GLY A 471 -9.75 -9.16 10.05
C GLY A 471 -8.31 -9.26 9.51
N ASP A 472 -7.48 -8.28 9.86
CA ASP A 472 -6.10 -8.11 9.37
C ASP A 472 -5.99 -8.12 7.84
N LEU A 473 -7.05 -7.62 7.19
CA LEU A 473 -7.13 -7.33 5.77
C LEU A 473 -6.45 -6.00 5.46
N GLU A 474 -6.18 -5.78 4.18
CA GLU A 474 -5.83 -4.48 3.65
C GLU A 474 -6.98 -3.86 2.87
N ALA A 475 -7.15 -2.54 3.03
CA ALA A 475 -8.14 -1.75 2.32
C ALA A 475 -7.49 -0.49 1.75
N THR A 476 -7.42 -0.40 0.41
CA THR A 476 -6.71 0.65 -0.30
C THR A 476 -7.67 1.47 -1.14
N LEU A 477 -7.71 2.78 -0.93
CA LEU A 477 -8.48 3.70 -1.77
C LEU A 477 -7.84 3.78 -3.17
N LEU A 478 -8.63 3.50 -4.21
CA LEU A 478 -8.24 3.60 -5.61
C LEU A 478 -8.64 4.95 -6.20
N ALA A 479 -7.98 5.38 -7.27
CA ALA A 479 -8.14 6.71 -7.87
C ALA A 479 -9.57 7.09 -8.27
N ASP A 480 -10.43 6.11 -8.54
CA ASP A 480 -11.83 6.32 -8.93
C ASP A 480 -12.82 6.27 -7.76
N GLY A 481 -12.32 6.36 -6.53
CA GLY A 481 -13.13 6.41 -5.31
C GLY A 481 -13.57 5.06 -4.78
N SER A 482 -13.30 3.96 -5.49
CA SER A 482 -13.50 2.61 -4.97
C SER A 482 -12.45 2.22 -3.95
N VAL A 483 -12.75 1.22 -3.13
CA VAL A 483 -11.83 0.68 -2.13
C VAL A 483 -11.52 -0.78 -2.47
N LEU A 484 -10.25 -1.06 -2.76
CA LEU A 484 -9.77 -2.42 -2.96
C LEU A 484 -9.59 -3.09 -1.61
N ILE A 485 -10.18 -4.27 -1.43
CA ILE A 485 -9.96 -5.10 -0.26
C ILE A 485 -9.16 -6.33 -0.66
N SER A 486 -8.09 -6.63 0.07
CA SER A 486 -7.25 -7.80 -0.20
C SER A 486 -6.91 -8.58 1.05
N GLY A 487 -6.91 -9.92 0.91
CA GLY A 487 -6.43 -10.86 1.91
C GLY A 487 -7.17 -10.79 3.24
N GLY A 488 -6.42 -10.94 4.33
CA GLY A 488 -6.96 -11.03 5.69
C GLY A 488 -7.13 -12.47 6.14
N ARG A 489 -7.79 -12.66 7.28
CA ARG A 489 -8.02 -14.00 7.84
C ARG A 489 -9.41 -14.18 8.46
N GLN A 490 -9.84 -15.43 8.49
CA GLN A 490 -11.05 -15.91 9.15
C GLN A 490 -10.64 -16.82 10.31
N GLY A 491 -10.76 -16.31 11.53
CA GLY A 491 -10.10 -16.93 12.68
C GLY A 491 -8.58 -16.97 12.48
N ALA A 492 -8.01 -18.18 12.46
CA ALA A 492 -6.58 -18.38 12.24
C ALA A 492 -6.19 -18.49 10.75
N LEU A 493 -7.15 -18.70 9.84
CA LEU A 493 -6.85 -19.09 8.47
C LEU A 493 -6.76 -17.88 7.53
N PRO A 494 -5.64 -17.69 6.80
CA PRO A 494 -5.53 -16.66 5.79
C PRO A 494 -6.55 -16.88 4.66
N VAL A 495 -6.96 -15.80 4.01
CA VAL A 495 -7.79 -15.85 2.80
C VAL A 495 -7.09 -15.16 1.64
N ARG A 496 -7.35 -15.64 0.41
CA ARG A 496 -6.88 -15.00 -0.83
C ARG A 496 -7.90 -14.04 -1.44
N ALA A 497 -9.04 -13.88 -0.76
CA ALA A 497 -10.17 -13.11 -1.26
C ALA A 497 -9.74 -11.67 -1.55
N THR A 498 -10.04 -11.23 -2.77
CA THR A 498 -9.81 -9.87 -3.23
C THR A 498 -11.11 -9.38 -3.83
N SER A 499 -11.58 -8.23 -3.39
CA SER A 499 -12.84 -7.66 -3.82
C SER A 499 -12.75 -6.15 -3.82
N ARG A 500 -13.75 -5.52 -4.43
CA ARG A 500 -13.78 -4.07 -4.58
C ARG A 500 -15.06 -3.54 -3.99
N LEU A 501 -14.97 -2.54 -3.14
CA LEU A 501 -16.12 -1.75 -2.73
C LEU A 501 -16.27 -0.59 -3.70
N GLU A 502 -17.33 -0.63 -4.49
CA GLU A 502 -17.66 0.43 -5.43
C GLU A 502 -18.69 1.36 -4.81
N PRO A 503 -18.49 2.69 -4.85
CA PRO A 503 -19.51 3.64 -4.47
C PRO A 503 -20.75 3.41 -5.35
N CYS A 504 -21.91 3.32 -4.73
CA CYS A 504 -23.17 3.22 -5.45
C CYS A 504 -23.33 4.42 -6.39
N ARG A 505 -23.69 4.16 -7.65
CA ARG A 505 -24.03 5.20 -8.65
C ARG A 505 -25.53 5.17 -8.92
N SER A 506 -26.24 6.24 -8.57
CA SER A 506 -27.68 6.34 -8.87
C SER A 506 -27.84 6.77 -10.31
N THR A 507 -28.60 6.02 -11.10
CA THR A 507 -29.03 6.45 -12.44
C THR A 507 -30.08 7.56 -12.37
N ASP A 508 -30.74 7.72 -11.21
CA ASP A 508 -31.97 8.52 -11.06
C ASP A 508 -31.80 9.68 -10.06
N GLY A 509 -30.58 10.00 -9.64
CA GLY A 509 -30.26 11.16 -8.79
C GLY A 509 -30.73 11.06 -7.32
N GLY A 510 -31.05 9.86 -6.84
CA GLY A 510 -31.47 9.64 -5.44
C GLY A 510 -30.34 9.80 -4.43
N SER A 511 -30.62 10.47 -3.30
CA SER A 511 -29.66 10.75 -2.22
C SER A 511 -29.13 9.52 -1.48
N ALA A 512 -29.84 8.38 -1.53
CA ALA A 512 -29.48 7.15 -0.82
C ALA A 512 -28.19 6.48 -1.34
N CYS A 513 -27.84 6.71 -2.61
CA CYS A 513 -26.73 6.01 -3.26
C CYS A 513 -25.37 6.71 -3.03
N VAL A 514 -25.36 7.95 -2.54
CA VAL A 514 -24.13 8.74 -2.31
C VAL A 514 -23.27 8.16 -1.18
N THR A 515 -23.87 7.36 -0.30
CA THR A 515 -23.25 6.83 0.93
C THR A 515 -23.17 5.30 0.97
N GLN A 516 -23.59 4.63 -0.10
CA GLN A 516 -23.63 3.18 -0.18
C GLN A 516 -22.44 2.64 -0.96
N PHE A 517 -21.97 1.46 -0.55
CA PHE A 517 -20.94 0.68 -1.20
C PHE A 517 -21.48 -0.70 -1.54
N VAL A 518 -21.21 -1.13 -2.76
CA VAL A 518 -21.52 -2.48 -3.23
C VAL A 518 -20.21 -3.23 -3.39
N GLU A 519 -20.12 -4.42 -2.81
CA GLU A 519 -18.97 -5.28 -3.07
C GLU A 519 -19.11 -5.90 -4.47
N ALA A 520 -18.21 -5.51 -5.35
CA ALA A 520 -18.02 -6.13 -6.65
C ALA A 520 -16.96 -7.23 -6.53
N ALA A 521 -17.30 -8.40 -7.07
CA ALA A 521 -16.33 -9.47 -7.26
C ALA A 521 -15.27 -9.02 -8.27
N ILE A 522 -14.01 -9.28 -7.94
CA ILE A 522 -12.91 -9.15 -8.88
C ILE A 522 -12.69 -10.53 -9.52
N ALA A 523 -12.33 -10.55 -10.80
CA ALA A 523 -12.04 -11.79 -11.52
C ALA A 523 -10.93 -12.59 -10.77
N PRO A 524 -11.04 -13.92 -10.63
CA PRO A 524 -10.11 -14.70 -9.80
C PRO A 524 -8.62 -14.50 -10.13
N GLU A 525 -8.31 -14.31 -11.41
CA GLU A 525 -6.96 -14.02 -11.94
C GLU A 525 -6.41 -12.68 -11.48
N CYS A 526 -7.26 -11.78 -10.98
CA CYS A 526 -6.90 -10.50 -10.42
C CYS A 526 -6.93 -10.46 -8.88
N GLY A 527 -7.19 -11.59 -8.23
CA GLY A 527 -7.05 -11.73 -6.80
C GLY A 527 -5.63 -12.06 -6.39
N LEU A 528 -5.35 -12.01 -5.08
CA LEU A 528 -4.09 -12.52 -4.53
C LEU A 528 -3.86 -13.96 -4.99
N SER A 529 -2.67 -14.23 -5.52
CA SER A 529 -2.28 -15.56 -6.00
C SER A 529 -2.21 -16.61 -4.88
N GLN A 530 -2.08 -16.15 -3.64
CA GLN A 530 -1.99 -16.97 -2.43
C GLN A 530 -2.64 -16.25 -1.25
N GLU A 531 -3.31 -17.03 -0.40
CA GLU A 531 -3.94 -16.55 0.82
C GLU A 531 -2.92 -15.97 1.80
N ARG A 532 -3.24 -14.79 2.34
CA ARG A 532 -2.39 -14.12 3.33
C ARG A 532 -3.14 -13.09 4.16
N TYR A 533 -2.63 -12.83 5.36
CA TYR A 533 -3.04 -11.71 6.21
C TYR A 533 -1.82 -10.99 6.77
N GLY A 534 -2.03 -9.76 7.26
CA GLY A 534 -0.96 -8.91 7.78
C GLY A 534 0.11 -8.57 6.74
N HIS A 535 -0.19 -8.82 5.46
CA HIS A 535 0.60 -8.32 4.33
C HIS A 535 0.38 -6.82 4.21
N GLU A 536 1.31 -6.16 3.55
CA GLU A 536 1.17 -4.73 3.29
C GLU A 536 0.57 -4.50 1.90
N ALA A 537 -0.28 -3.48 1.77
CA ALA A 537 -0.83 -3.03 0.50
C ALA A 537 -0.65 -1.53 0.36
N ILE A 538 0.24 -1.12 -0.56
CA ILE A 538 0.57 0.29 -0.75
C ILE A 538 0.24 0.74 -2.17
N ARG A 539 -0.49 1.85 -2.28
CA ARG A 539 -0.83 2.45 -3.57
C ARG A 539 0.38 3.21 -4.10
N LEU A 540 0.87 2.79 -5.26
CA LEU A 540 1.97 3.42 -5.99
C LEU A 540 1.52 4.74 -6.63
N GLN A 541 2.48 5.59 -7.00
CA GLN A 541 2.21 6.86 -7.70
C GLN A 541 1.46 6.63 -9.04
N SER A 542 1.69 5.49 -9.69
CA SER A 542 0.96 5.07 -10.91
C SER A 542 -0.53 4.76 -10.67
N GLY A 543 -0.94 4.64 -9.41
CA GLY A 543 -2.29 4.22 -9.00
C GLY A 543 -2.47 2.71 -8.85
N ALA A 544 -1.47 1.90 -9.23
CA ALA A 544 -1.43 0.48 -8.93
C ALA A 544 -1.24 0.22 -7.42
N VAL A 545 -1.50 -0.99 -6.96
CA VAL A 545 -1.34 -1.39 -5.56
C VAL A 545 -0.32 -2.51 -5.47
N LEU A 546 0.78 -2.27 -4.76
CA LEU A 546 1.79 -3.28 -4.45
C LEU A 546 1.40 -3.99 -3.16
N PHE A 547 1.31 -5.32 -3.21
CA PHE A 547 1.18 -6.19 -2.06
C PHE A 547 2.53 -6.79 -1.71
N THR A 548 2.91 -6.81 -0.43
CA THR A 548 4.18 -7.43 -0.01
C THR A 548 4.05 -8.22 1.29
N GLY A 549 4.69 -9.40 1.31
CA GLY A 549 4.87 -10.21 2.51
C GLY A 549 3.57 -10.74 3.10
N GLY A 550 3.52 -10.80 4.43
CA GLY A 550 2.39 -11.34 5.19
C GLY A 550 2.55 -12.81 5.57
N VAL A 551 1.51 -13.35 6.20
CA VAL A 551 1.44 -14.76 6.65
C VAL A 551 0.42 -15.51 5.83
N GLY A 552 0.87 -16.55 5.12
CA GLY A 552 0.03 -17.45 4.31
C GLY A 552 0.17 -18.91 4.72
N LEU A 553 -0.31 -19.84 3.89
CA LEU A 553 -0.15 -21.28 4.11
C LEU A 553 1.09 -21.81 3.39
N GLY A 554 1.99 -22.45 4.14
CA GLY A 554 3.14 -23.21 3.61
C GLY A 554 2.85 -24.71 3.44
N GLY A 555 1.66 -25.14 3.86
CA GLY A 555 1.18 -26.52 3.86
C GLY A 555 -0.19 -26.57 4.56
N PRO A 556 -0.80 -27.76 4.71
CA PRO A 556 -2.10 -27.90 5.38
C PRO A 556 -2.06 -27.33 6.80
N ASN A 557 -2.75 -26.20 7.03
CA ASN A 557 -2.80 -25.49 8.31
C ASN A 557 -1.44 -25.04 8.89
N VAL A 558 -0.39 -24.95 8.08
CA VAL A 558 0.93 -24.46 8.52
C VAL A 558 1.09 -23.01 8.09
N LEU A 559 1.08 -22.10 9.05
CA LEU A 559 1.29 -20.67 8.81
C LEU A 559 2.78 -20.36 8.62
N VAL A 560 3.09 -19.66 7.54
CA VAL A 560 4.46 -19.23 7.23
C VAL A 560 4.46 -17.77 6.75
N THR A 561 5.49 -17.02 7.12
CA THR A 561 5.72 -15.73 6.48
C THR A 561 6.18 -15.91 5.04
N MET A 562 5.91 -14.90 4.22
CA MET A 562 6.11 -14.96 2.78
C MET A 562 7.07 -13.88 2.30
N LYS A 563 7.81 -14.20 1.23
CA LYS A 563 8.56 -13.24 0.41
C LYS A 563 7.70 -12.57 -0.67
N ARG A 564 6.53 -13.15 -0.92
CA ARG A 564 5.73 -12.87 -2.11
C ARG A 564 5.34 -11.41 -2.21
N SER A 565 5.49 -10.89 -3.43
CA SER A 565 5.06 -9.57 -3.82
C SER A 565 4.19 -9.63 -5.08
N GLU A 566 3.12 -8.86 -5.14
CA GLU A 566 2.21 -8.86 -6.29
C GLU A 566 1.73 -7.45 -6.56
N VAL A 567 1.51 -7.09 -7.83
CA VAL A 567 1.03 -5.75 -8.20
C VAL A 567 -0.34 -5.85 -8.83
N TYR A 568 -1.31 -5.17 -8.22
CA TYR A 568 -2.66 -5.00 -8.74
C TYR A 568 -2.77 -3.72 -9.55
N PHE A 569 -3.20 -3.85 -10.80
CA PHE A 569 -3.52 -2.74 -11.69
C PHE A 569 -5.05 -2.55 -11.74
N PRO A 570 -5.60 -1.48 -11.13
CA PRO A 570 -7.02 -1.18 -11.21
C PRO A 570 -7.41 -0.77 -12.64
N ARG A 571 -8.65 -1.08 -13.07
CA ARG A 571 -9.17 -0.55 -14.34
C ARG A 571 -9.18 0.98 -14.32
N PRO A 572 -8.96 1.64 -15.46
CA PRO A 572 -9.54 2.96 -15.67
C PRO A 572 -11.06 2.82 -15.68
N ASN A 573 -11.75 3.50 -14.76
CA ASN A 573 -13.12 3.90 -15.08
C ASN A 573 -13.03 4.93 -16.21
N ALA A 574 -13.79 4.68 -17.29
CA ALA A 574 -13.84 5.50 -18.50
C ALA A 574 -13.78 7.00 -18.20
N ILE A 575 -12.64 7.64 -18.52
CA ILE A 575 -12.33 9.04 -18.92
C ILE A 575 -13.03 10.24 -18.19
N GLY A 576 -14.11 10.04 -17.44
CA GLY A 576 -14.96 11.11 -16.92
C GLY A 576 -14.36 11.93 -15.77
N ASP A 577 -13.40 11.38 -15.03
CA ASP A 577 -12.80 12.06 -13.87
C ASP A 577 -11.40 12.63 -14.13
N LEU A 578 -10.82 12.39 -15.32
CA LEU A 578 -9.60 13.08 -15.79
C LEU A 578 -9.93 14.38 -16.54
N LEU A 579 -11.22 14.64 -16.81
CA LEU A 579 -11.73 15.83 -17.50
C LEU A 579 -12.48 16.80 -16.56
N ARG A 580 -12.27 16.73 -15.24
CA ARG A 580 -12.83 17.69 -14.27
C ARG A 580 -11.78 18.41 -13.46
#